data_AF-A0A5C7FHP2-F1
#
_entry.id   AF-A0A5C7FHP2-F1
#
_cell.length_a   1.000
_cell.length_b   1.000
_cell.length_c   1.000
_cell.angle_alpha   90.00
_cell.angle_beta   90.00
_cell.angle_gamma   90.00
#
_symmetry.space_group_name_H-M   'P 1'
#
loop_
_entity.id
_entity.type
_entity.pdbx_description
1 polymer ?
#
loop_
_entity_poly.entity_id
_entity_poly.type
_entity_poly.pdbx_seq_one_letter_code
_entity_poly.pdbx_strand_id
1 'polypeptide(L)'
;MDPAFYLATLDSYINLQREVYGEDATRLRFSRELAAKNYKMITQANSERHIPKLPDPGTRDIIYGDSRGPVRRHLKQVDADILNLAIWQMTAKQWRAKFQPDDKRANMRDFATAEELNTMASLQVILRHLQEDQYTREEMLDRLTVKAREFVKFYCDTPEKLERLKRARKTRGW
;
A
#
# COMPACT_ATOMS: atom_id res chain seq x y z
N MET A 1 -39.77 -3.84 -7.69
CA MET A 1 -38.85 -4.56 -8.59
C MET A 1 -38.80 -5.99 -8.11
N ASP A 2 -38.84 -6.95 -9.04
CA ASP A 2 -38.72 -8.37 -8.72
C ASP A 2 -37.28 -8.67 -8.23
N PRO A 3 -37.10 -9.24 -7.03
CA PRO A 3 -35.78 -9.62 -6.52
C PRO A 3 -35.03 -10.59 -7.43
N ALA A 4 -35.74 -11.49 -8.12
CA ALA A 4 -35.13 -12.44 -9.05
C ALA A 4 -34.56 -11.72 -10.28
N PHE A 5 -35.28 -10.74 -10.81
CA PHE A 5 -34.80 -9.87 -11.89
C PHE A 5 -33.54 -9.09 -11.51
N TYR A 6 -33.47 -8.55 -10.28
CA TYR A 6 -32.30 -7.83 -9.79
C TYR A 6 -31.07 -8.73 -9.64
N LEU A 7 -31.25 -9.94 -9.11
CA LEU A 7 -30.17 -10.93 -9.02
C LEU A 7 -29.66 -11.34 -10.41
N ALA A 8 -30.58 -11.58 -11.36
CA ALA A 8 -30.21 -11.93 -12.73
C ALA A 8 -29.44 -10.80 -13.45
N THR A 9 -29.78 -9.54 -13.20
CA THR A 9 -29.04 -8.40 -13.75
C THR A 9 -27.66 -8.24 -13.12
N LEU A 10 -27.51 -8.50 -11.83
CA LEU A 10 -26.21 -8.54 -11.16
C LEU A 10 -25.31 -9.65 -11.70
N ASP A 11 -25.85 -10.87 -11.84
CA ASP A 11 -25.08 -12.02 -12.33
C ASP A 11 -24.62 -11.82 -13.77
N SER A 12 -25.51 -11.33 -14.64
CA SER A 12 -25.16 -11.01 -16.03
C SER A 12 -24.09 -9.92 -16.13
N TYR A 13 -24.15 -8.87 -15.30
CA TYR A 13 -23.13 -7.84 -15.24
C TYR A 13 -21.77 -8.39 -14.77
N ILE A 14 -21.75 -9.22 -13.73
CA ILE A 14 -20.53 -9.85 -13.22
C ILE A 14 -19.91 -10.77 -14.28
N ASN A 15 -20.73 -11.57 -14.97
CA ASN A 15 -20.27 -12.46 -16.04
C ASN A 15 -19.69 -11.68 -17.22
N LEU A 16 -20.37 -10.61 -17.66
CA LEU A 16 -19.87 -9.72 -18.69
C LEU A 16 -18.51 -9.11 -18.31
N GLN A 17 -18.37 -8.63 -17.06
CA GLN A 17 -17.09 -8.10 -16.60
C GLN A 17 -15.97 -9.14 -16.59
N ARG A 18 -16.26 -10.38 -16.18
CA ARG A 18 -15.29 -11.48 -16.18
C ARG A 18 -14.84 -11.82 -17.60
N GLU A 19 -15.76 -11.81 -18.56
CA GLU A 19 -15.46 -12.09 -19.97
C GLU A 19 -14.64 -10.97 -20.62
N VAL A 20 -15.00 -9.71 -20.37
CA VAL A 20 -14.37 -8.54 -21.01
C VAL A 20 -13.00 -8.20 -20.41
N TYR A 21 -12.85 -8.28 -19.08
CA TYR A 21 -11.65 -7.82 -18.39
C TYR A 21 -10.82 -8.96 -17.78
N GLY A 22 -11.34 -10.20 -17.80
CA GLY A 22 -10.74 -11.35 -17.13
C GLY A 22 -11.17 -11.44 -15.66
N GLU A 23 -11.22 -12.67 -15.15
CA GLU A 23 -11.71 -12.99 -13.80
C GLU A 23 -10.98 -12.23 -12.69
N ASP A 24 -9.68 -12.00 -12.88
CA ASP A 24 -8.81 -11.32 -11.92
C ASP A 24 -8.94 -9.80 -11.92
N ALA A 25 -9.39 -9.18 -13.01
CA ALA A 25 -9.38 -7.73 -13.15
C ALA A 25 -10.40 -7.06 -12.23
N THR A 26 -11.58 -7.65 -12.07
CA THR A 26 -12.60 -7.14 -11.14
C THR A 26 -12.12 -7.20 -9.71
N ARG A 27 -11.47 -8.30 -9.32
CA ARG A 27 -10.91 -8.49 -7.99
C ARG A 27 -9.74 -7.54 -7.73
N LEU A 28 -8.87 -7.35 -8.71
CA LEU A 28 -7.76 -6.40 -8.66
C LEU A 28 -8.26 -4.95 -8.55
N ARG A 29 -9.30 -4.58 -9.28
CA ARG A 29 -9.93 -3.25 -9.20
C ARG A 29 -10.52 -3.02 -7.82
N PHE A 30 -11.22 -4.00 -7.26
CA PHE A 30 -11.76 -3.94 -5.91
C PHE A 30 -10.66 -3.80 -4.85
N SER A 31 -9.60 -4.61 -4.91
CA SER A 31 -8.44 -4.49 -4.02
C SER A 31 -7.77 -3.11 -4.12
N ARG A 32 -7.64 -2.56 -5.33
CA ARG A 32 -7.11 -1.20 -5.54
C ARG A 32 -8.02 -0.14 -4.94
N GLU A 33 -9.33 -0.26 -5.09
CA GLU A 33 -10.31 0.67 -4.53
C GLU A 33 -10.30 0.63 -2.99
N LEU A 34 -10.26 -0.57 -2.41
CA LEU A 34 -10.15 -0.75 -0.96
C LEU A 34 -8.85 -0.16 -0.42
N ALA A 35 -7.72 -0.44 -1.08
CA ALA A 35 -6.42 0.14 -0.73
C ALA A 35 -6.41 1.67 -0.83
N ALA A 36 -7.04 2.24 -1.87
CA ALA A 36 -7.14 3.69 -2.05
C ALA A 36 -8.02 4.34 -0.97
N LYS A 37 -9.14 3.69 -0.60
CA LYS A 37 -10.04 4.15 0.45
C LYS A 37 -9.37 4.09 1.84
N ASN A 38 -8.66 2.99 2.12
CA ASN A 38 -7.88 2.84 3.35
C ASN A 38 -6.76 3.89 3.42
N TYR A 39 -6.04 4.11 2.32
CA TYR A 39 -5.02 5.14 2.26
C TYR A 39 -5.60 6.54 2.54
N LYS A 40 -6.74 6.91 1.93
CA LYS A 40 -7.41 8.19 2.20
C LYS A 40 -7.83 8.34 3.66
N MET A 41 -8.43 7.31 4.26
CA MET A 41 -8.83 7.31 5.67
C MET A 41 -7.62 7.50 6.60
N ILE A 42 -6.53 6.76 6.37
CA ILE A 42 -5.28 6.90 7.13
C ILE A 42 -4.67 8.29 6.94
N THR A 43 -4.77 8.84 5.74
CA THR A 43 -4.24 10.17 5.41
C THR A 43 -5.02 11.28 6.13
N GLN A 44 -6.35 11.15 6.20
CA GLN A 44 -7.25 12.06 6.92
C GLN A 44 -7.06 11.96 8.44
N ALA A 45 -6.99 10.74 8.98
CA ALA A 45 -6.70 10.52 10.40
C ALA A 45 -5.33 11.10 10.82
N ASN A 46 -4.34 11.05 9.92
CA ASN A 46 -3.03 11.67 10.15
C ASN A 46 -3.04 13.22 10.08
N SER A 47 -3.95 13.84 9.32
CA SER A 47 -4.09 15.31 9.34
C SER A 47 -4.67 15.83 10.64
N GLU A 48 -5.53 15.03 11.29
CA GLU A 48 -6.25 15.35 12.53
C GLU A 48 -5.43 15.05 13.80
N ARG A 49 -4.32 14.30 13.71
CA ARG A 49 -3.38 14.13 14.83
C ARG A 49 -2.79 15.48 15.27
N HIS A 50 -3.16 15.94 16.47
CA HIS A 50 -2.49 17.03 17.19
C HIS A 50 -1.17 16.53 17.78
N ILE A 51 -0.10 16.65 17.02
CA ILE A 51 1.27 16.40 17.50
C ILE A 51 1.66 17.60 18.38
N PRO A 52 2.06 17.41 19.66
CA PRO A 52 2.58 18.50 20.47
C PRO A 52 3.81 19.11 19.78
N LYS A 53 3.88 20.45 19.74
CA LYS A 53 4.95 21.18 19.07
C LYS A 53 6.29 20.79 19.70
N LEU A 54 7.24 20.29 18.90
CA LEU A 54 8.63 20.18 19.33
C LEU A 54 9.17 21.60 19.62
N PRO A 55 10.08 21.75 20.60
CA PRO A 55 10.67 23.05 20.88
C PRO A 55 11.54 23.51 19.71
N ASP A 56 11.44 24.79 19.37
CA ASP A 56 12.23 25.45 18.34
C ASP A 56 13.65 25.70 18.86
N PRO A 57 14.69 25.37 18.08
CA PRO A 57 15.64 26.43 17.76
C PRO A 57 16.31 26.26 16.39
N GLY A 58 15.92 27.10 15.44
CA GLY A 58 16.81 27.80 14.50
C GLY A 58 18.00 27.03 13.91
N THR A 59 17.79 26.29 12.83
CA THR A 59 18.74 26.05 11.70
C THR A 59 17.88 25.56 10.51
N ARG A 60 17.30 26.45 9.67
CA ARG A 60 17.92 27.04 8.46
C ARG A 60 18.51 25.93 7.57
N ASP A 61 17.95 25.49 6.43
CA ASP A 61 17.42 26.29 5.31
C ASP A 61 16.42 25.52 4.40
N ILE A 62 15.22 26.10 4.23
CA ILE A 62 14.49 26.46 2.98
C ILE A 62 14.46 25.41 1.83
N ILE A 63 13.32 24.91 1.31
CA ILE A 63 12.32 25.65 0.48
C ILE A 63 10.87 25.13 0.69
N TYR A 64 10.05 26.05 1.20
CA TYR A 64 8.67 26.47 0.87
C TYR A 64 7.51 25.46 0.66
N GLY A 65 6.48 25.63 1.51
CA GLY A 65 5.11 25.18 1.27
C GLY A 65 4.35 24.75 2.53
N ASP A 66 3.78 25.73 3.25
CA ASP A 66 2.90 25.61 4.43
C ASP A 66 3.56 25.00 5.69
N SER A 67 3.51 25.74 6.82
CA SER A 67 4.31 25.51 8.05
C SER A 67 3.90 24.27 8.88
N ARG A 68 3.13 23.35 8.28
CA ARG A 68 2.84 21.99 8.77
C ARG A 68 3.16 20.89 7.74
N GLY A 69 3.65 21.27 6.57
CA GLY A 69 3.86 20.43 5.39
C GLY A 69 5.12 19.56 5.40
N PRO A 70 6.34 20.09 5.60
CA PRO A 70 7.56 19.35 5.31
C PRO A 70 7.82 18.20 6.30
N VAL A 71 7.64 18.43 7.60
CA VAL A 71 7.83 17.39 8.63
C VAL A 71 6.81 16.26 8.48
N ARG A 72 5.53 16.61 8.27
CA ARG A 72 4.47 15.62 8.03
C ARG A 72 4.69 14.84 6.74
N ARG A 73 5.17 15.50 5.66
CA ARG A 73 5.53 14.81 4.40
C ARG A 73 6.70 13.85 4.61
N HIS A 74 7.73 14.28 5.33
CA HIS A 74 8.87 13.44 5.66
C HIS A 74 8.46 12.22 6.49
N LEU A 75 7.68 12.40 7.54
CA LEU A 75 7.13 11.29 8.35
C LEU A 75 6.32 10.32 7.51
N LYS A 76 5.41 10.82 6.66
CA LYS A 76 4.63 9.99 5.73
C LYS A 76 5.50 9.23 4.72
N GLN A 77 6.58 9.84 4.25
CA GLN A 77 7.52 9.19 3.35
C GLN A 77 8.28 8.07 4.08
N VAL A 78 8.76 8.34 5.29
CA VAL A 78 9.45 7.34 6.13
C VAL A 78 8.52 6.15 6.44
N ASP A 79 7.26 6.42 6.82
CA ASP A 79 6.26 5.37 7.05
C ASP A 79 6.01 4.53 5.79
N ALA A 80 5.92 5.20 4.63
CA ALA A 80 5.76 4.51 3.35
C ALA A 80 6.99 3.65 3.02
N ASP A 81 8.20 4.13 3.31
CA ASP A 81 9.44 3.38 3.09
C ASP A 81 9.58 2.20 4.06
N ILE A 82 9.15 2.30 5.32
CA ILE A 82 9.08 1.16 6.27
C ILE A 82 8.20 0.05 5.69
N LEU A 83 7.02 0.39 5.16
CA LEU A 83 6.12 -0.59 4.54
C LEU A 83 6.71 -1.21 3.28
N ASN A 84 7.38 -0.40 2.44
CA ASN A 84 8.01 -0.89 1.22
C ASN A 84 9.18 -1.84 1.55
N LEU A 85 9.99 -1.51 2.57
CA LEU A 85 11.07 -2.35 3.07
C LEU A 85 10.54 -3.68 3.63
N ALA A 86 9.44 -3.65 4.39
CA ALA A 86 8.86 -4.86 4.98
C ALA A 86 8.39 -5.88 3.94
N ILE A 87 7.86 -5.43 2.79
CA ILE A 87 7.30 -6.31 1.75
C ILE A 87 8.33 -6.64 0.66
N TRP A 88 9.08 -5.63 0.23
CA TRP A 88 9.89 -5.68 -0.99
C TRP A 88 11.36 -5.42 -0.76
N GLN A 89 11.77 -5.20 0.49
CA GLN A 89 13.17 -4.99 0.88
C GLN A 89 13.86 -3.84 0.14
N MET A 90 13.08 -2.87 -0.34
CA MET A 90 13.61 -1.69 -1.00
C MET A 90 12.74 -0.45 -0.75
N THR A 91 13.39 0.71 -0.75
CA THR A 91 12.75 2.02 -0.68
C THR A 91 12.26 2.50 -2.05
N ALA A 92 11.30 3.45 -2.06
CA ALA A 92 10.81 4.01 -3.32
C ALA A 92 11.92 4.70 -4.14
N LYS A 93 12.94 5.24 -3.46
CA LYS A 93 14.11 5.87 -4.09
C LYS A 93 15.01 4.83 -4.77
N GLN A 94 15.32 3.73 -4.08
CA GLN A 94 16.10 2.63 -4.64
C GLN A 94 15.39 2.00 -5.84
N TRP A 95 14.07 1.83 -5.76
CA TRP A 95 13.25 1.34 -6.85
C TRP A 95 13.37 2.21 -8.11
N ARG A 96 13.18 3.53 -7.97
CA ARG A 96 13.29 4.46 -9.11
C ARG A 96 14.69 4.45 -9.72
N ALA A 97 15.74 4.37 -8.90
CA ALA A 97 17.11 4.33 -9.39
C ALA A 97 17.42 3.04 -10.18
N LYS A 98 16.88 1.90 -9.75
CA LYS A 98 17.10 0.60 -10.39
C LYS A 98 16.24 0.40 -11.65
N PHE A 99 14.96 0.78 -11.60
CA PHE A 99 13.99 0.45 -12.64
C PHE A 99 13.83 1.56 -13.70
N GLN A 100 14.14 2.82 -13.35
CA GLN A 100 14.07 3.97 -14.26
C GLN A 100 12.80 3.99 -15.14
N PRO A 101 11.60 4.06 -14.55
CA PRO A 101 10.37 4.03 -15.32
C PRO A 101 10.27 5.25 -16.25
N ASP A 102 9.80 5.03 -17.49
CA ASP A 102 9.60 6.09 -18.49
C ASP A 102 8.63 7.17 -17.99
N ASP A 103 7.59 6.76 -17.25
CA ASP A 103 6.66 7.69 -16.60
C ASP A 103 7.18 8.10 -15.21
N LYS A 104 7.42 9.41 -15.05
CA LYS A 104 7.82 10.03 -13.78
C LYS A 104 6.76 9.90 -12.69
N ARG A 105 5.49 9.64 -13.03
CA ARG A 105 4.39 9.39 -12.09
C ARG A 105 4.26 7.94 -11.66
N ALA A 106 5.00 7.01 -12.28
CA ALA A 106 4.93 5.60 -11.95
C ALA A 106 5.29 5.34 -10.47
N ASN A 107 4.52 4.46 -9.84
CA ASN A 107 4.72 4.02 -8.47
C ASN A 107 5.10 2.54 -8.44
N MET A 108 6.04 2.15 -7.58
CA MET A 108 6.44 0.75 -7.41
C MET A 108 5.26 -0.18 -7.09
N ARG A 109 4.23 0.35 -6.41
CA ARG A 109 3.03 -0.38 -6.02
C ARG A 109 2.14 -0.73 -7.23
N ASP A 110 2.25 -0.01 -8.33
CA ASP A 110 1.47 -0.28 -9.55
C ASP A 110 1.89 -1.61 -10.20
N PHE A 111 3.11 -2.04 -9.93
CA PHE A 111 3.69 -3.29 -10.41
C PHE A 111 3.42 -4.48 -9.47
N ALA A 112 2.88 -4.24 -8.27
CA ALA A 112 2.62 -5.26 -7.24
C ALA A 112 1.40 -6.15 -7.59
N THR A 113 1.35 -7.38 -7.06
CA THR A 113 0.18 -8.26 -7.23
C THR A 113 -0.93 -7.85 -6.27
N ALA A 114 -2.15 -8.35 -6.52
CA ALA A 114 -3.29 -8.09 -5.63
C ALA A 114 -3.01 -8.54 -4.18
N GLU A 115 -2.31 -9.68 -4.01
CA GLU A 115 -1.93 -10.23 -2.72
C GLU A 115 -0.95 -9.33 -1.98
N GLU A 116 0.08 -8.84 -2.66
CA GLU A 116 1.07 -7.92 -2.06
C GLU A 116 0.42 -6.60 -1.65
N LEU A 117 -0.54 -6.10 -2.44
CA LEU A 117 -1.32 -4.91 -2.11
C LEU A 117 -2.25 -5.15 -0.91
N ASN A 118 -2.87 -6.34 -0.81
CA ASN A 118 -3.67 -6.73 0.35
C ASN A 118 -2.79 -6.86 1.61
N THR A 119 -1.61 -7.47 1.50
CA THR A 119 -0.61 -7.49 2.58
C THR A 119 -0.25 -6.07 3.02
N MET A 120 0.01 -5.17 2.08
CA MET A 120 0.33 -3.77 2.38
C MET A 120 -0.80 -3.07 3.14
N ALA A 121 -2.06 -3.27 2.73
CA ALA A 121 -3.20 -2.69 3.42
C ALA A 121 -3.29 -3.17 4.87
N SER A 122 -3.05 -4.47 5.11
CA SER A 122 -3.05 -5.04 6.46
C SER A 122 -1.88 -4.51 7.30
N LEU A 123 -0.68 -4.39 6.72
CA LEU A 123 0.49 -3.84 7.40
C LEU A 123 0.33 -2.35 7.74
N GLN A 124 -0.39 -1.57 6.93
CA GLN A 124 -0.68 -0.16 7.24
C GLN A 124 -1.50 -0.02 8.52
N VAL A 125 -2.46 -0.92 8.75
CA VAL A 125 -3.26 -0.94 9.99
C VAL A 125 -2.36 -1.27 11.18
N ILE A 126 -1.49 -2.27 11.04
CA ILE A 126 -0.55 -2.65 12.11
C ILE A 126 0.45 -1.53 12.39
N LEU A 127 1.04 -0.92 11.36
CA LEU A 127 1.98 0.19 11.52
C LEU A 127 1.35 1.33 12.33
N ARG A 128 0.08 1.65 12.07
CA ARG A 128 -0.64 2.67 12.82
C ARG A 128 -0.75 2.33 14.30
N HIS A 129 -1.07 1.08 14.62
CA HIS A 129 -1.14 0.61 16.01
C HIS A 129 0.24 0.67 16.68
N LEU A 130 1.29 0.23 15.99
CA LEU A 130 2.66 0.31 16.51
C LEU A 130 3.13 1.77 16.74
N GLN A 131 2.69 2.71 15.91
CA GLN A 131 2.94 4.14 16.13
C GLN A 131 2.21 4.67 17.36
N GLU A 132 0.98 4.23 17.60
CA GLU A 132 0.17 4.62 18.76
C GLU A 132 0.80 4.10 20.06
N ASP A 133 1.36 2.89 20.02
CA ASP A 133 2.13 2.28 21.11
C ASP A 133 3.58 2.83 21.23
N GLN A 134 3.94 3.85 20.44
CA GLN A 134 5.24 4.55 20.47
C GLN A 134 6.47 3.67 20.21
N TYR A 135 6.33 2.60 19.43
CA TYR A 135 7.49 1.80 19.00
C TYR A 135 8.47 2.61 18.15
N THR A 136 9.75 2.25 18.23
CA THR A 136 10.77 2.82 17.37
C THR A 136 10.61 2.34 15.92
N ARG A 137 11.18 3.08 14.96
CA ARG A 137 11.07 2.73 13.53
C ARG A 137 11.71 1.40 13.19
N GLU A 138 12.80 1.05 13.88
CA GLU A 138 13.51 -0.22 13.70
C GLU A 138 12.67 -1.40 14.19
N GLU A 139 12.08 -1.28 15.38
CA GLU A 139 11.15 -2.29 15.92
C GLU A 139 9.91 -2.45 15.05
N MET A 140 9.37 -1.33 14.54
CA MET A 140 8.25 -1.35 13.61
C MET A 140 8.62 -2.12 12.34
N LEU A 141 9.77 -1.84 11.74
CA LEU A 141 10.22 -2.52 10.53
C LEU A 141 10.40 -4.03 10.77
N ASP A 142 11.03 -4.43 11.87
CA ASP A 142 11.26 -5.85 12.18
C ASP A 142 9.93 -6.61 12.33
N ARG A 143 9.03 -6.07 13.17
CA ARG A 143 7.69 -6.65 13.39
C ARG A 143 6.87 -6.70 12.10
N LEU A 144 6.88 -5.63 11.32
CA LEU A 144 6.16 -5.58 10.05
C LEU A 144 6.76 -6.54 9.01
N THR A 145 8.07 -6.77 9.02
CA THR A 145 8.71 -7.75 8.12
C THR A 145 8.28 -9.17 8.44
N VAL A 146 8.18 -9.53 9.72
CA VAL A 146 7.64 -10.84 10.14
C VAL A 146 6.18 -10.97 9.70
N LYS A 147 5.35 -9.95 10.01
CA LYS A 147 3.92 -9.94 9.63
C LYS A 147 3.71 -9.93 8.12
N ALA A 148 4.59 -9.29 7.35
CA ALA A 148 4.53 -9.29 5.90
C ALA A 148 4.63 -10.71 5.35
N ARG A 149 5.56 -11.52 5.85
CA ARG A 149 5.73 -12.92 5.42
C ARG A 149 4.51 -13.77 5.77
N GLU A 150 3.95 -13.59 6.96
CA GLU A 150 2.71 -14.27 7.38
C GLU A 150 1.54 -13.91 6.44
N PHE A 151 1.35 -12.62 6.17
CA PHE A 151 0.25 -12.17 5.30
C PHE A 151 0.44 -12.56 3.84
N VAL A 152 1.66 -12.51 3.29
CA VAL A 152 1.89 -12.98 1.92
C VAL A 152 1.52 -14.45 1.80
N LYS A 153 1.91 -15.29 2.77
CA LYS A 153 1.50 -16.71 2.80
C LYS A 153 -0.02 -16.86 2.92
N PHE A 154 -0.66 -16.05 3.78
CA PHE A 154 -2.10 -16.08 3.97
C PHE A 154 -2.88 -15.68 2.72
N TYR A 155 -2.48 -14.61 2.01
CA TYR A 155 -3.15 -14.17 0.80
C TYR A 155 -2.80 -15.02 -0.44
N CYS A 156 -1.66 -15.70 -0.43
CA CYS A 156 -1.27 -16.71 -1.42
C CYS A 156 -1.63 -18.12 -0.95
N ASP A 157 -2.88 -18.31 -0.55
CA ASP A 157 -3.47 -19.55 -0.08
C ASP A 157 -3.59 -20.64 -1.15
N THR A 158 -3.66 -20.27 -2.43
CA THR A 158 -3.74 -21.21 -3.56
C THR A 158 -2.43 -21.30 -4.35
N PRO A 159 -2.12 -22.47 -4.94
CA PRO A 159 -0.91 -22.64 -5.75
C PRO A 159 -0.86 -21.71 -6.96
N GLU A 160 -2.01 -21.38 -7.56
CA GLU A 160 -2.11 -20.44 -8.68
C GLU A 160 -1.67 -19.03 -8.30
N LYS A 161 -2.13 -18.53 -7.14
CA LYS A 161 -1.72 -17.20 -6.62
C LYS A 161 -0.24 -17.17 -6.30
N LEU A 162 0.29 -18.28 -5.76
CA LEU A 162 1.72 -18.40 -5.48
C LEU A 162 2.56 -18.36 -6.76
N GLU A 163 2.13 -19.08 -7.81
CA GLU A 163 2.79 -19.03 -9.12
C GLU A 163 2.68 -17.65 -9.77
N ARG A 164 1.53 -16.98 -9.65
CA ARG A 164 1.38 -15.59 -10.08
C ARG A 164 2.36 -14.65 -9.38
N LEU A 165 2.51 -14.77 -8.07
CA LEU A 165 3.47 -14.00 -7.29
C LEU A 165 4.91 -14.26 -7.75
N LYS A 166 5.28 -15.53 -7.94
CA LYS A 166 6.62 -15.90 -8.44
C LYS A 166 6.90 -15.34 -9.83
N ARG A 167 5.95 -15.46 -10.75
CA ARG A 167 6.06 -14.88 -12.10
C ARG A 167 6.23 -13.38 -12.02
N ALA A 168 5.41 -12.69 -11.22
CA ALA A 168 5.49 -11.25 -11.07
C ALA A 168 6.84 -10.81 -10.50
N ARG A 169 7.35 -11.46 -9.45
CA ARG A 169 8.71 -11.21 -8.92
C ARG A 169 9.80 -11.42 -9.97
N LYS A 170 9.70 -12.48 -10.77
CA LYS A 170 10.66 -12.77 -11.85
C LYS A 170 10.62 -11.68 -12.93
N THR A 171 9.44 -11.23 -13.35
CA THR A 171 9.29 -10.18 -14.35
C THR A 171 9.82 -8.83 -13.87
N ARG A 172 9.68 -8.52 -12.58
CA ARG A 172 10.13 -7.24 -11.99
C ARG A 172 11.62 -7.21 -11.67
N GLY A 173 12.22 -8.36 -11.35
CA GLY A 173 13.64 -8.47 -10.99
C GLY A 173 13.98 -7.99 -9.57
N TRP A 174 13.02 -8.06 -8.66
CA TRP A 174 13.15 -7.78 -7.21
C TRP A 174 12.03 -8.43 -6.40
#